data_AF-A0A2U1L6C9-F1
#
_entry.id   AF-A0A2U1L6C9-F1
#
_cell.length_a   1.000
_cell.length_b   1.000
_cell.length_c   1.000
_cell.angle_alpha   90.00
_cell.angle_beta   90.00
_cell.angle_gamma   90.00
#
_symmetry.space_group_name_H-M   'P 1'
#
loop_
_entity.id
_entity.type
_entity.pdbx_description
1 polymer ?
#
loop_
_entity_poly.entity_id
_entity_poly.type
_entity_poly.pdbx_seq_one_letter_code
_entity_poly.pdbx_strand_id
1 'polypeptide(L)'
;MGERPNIDQLKRECGSNQLKHCFKYLFVQEWNENEALIMYVSQKCADLETKIGRRDELIQEAQSFGSFHDVATDGVDCMIQTQQRERDILAALIGVLDLAREERAEKEQHVGLMDLKD
;
A
#
# COMPACT_ATOMS: atom_id res chain seq x y z
N MET A 1 -28.41 31.66 -3.92
CA MET A 1 -27.14 30.89 -3.85
C MET A 1 -27.49 29.43 -4.06
N GLY A 2 -26.78 28.70 -4.91
CA GLY A 2 -27.08 27.30 -5.22
C GLY A 2 -26.76 26.35 -4.07
N GLU A 3 -27.40 25.17 -4.06
CA GLU A 3 -27.14 24.12 -3.08
C GLU A 3 -25.69 23.63 -3.14
N ARG A 4 -25.10 23.33 -1.98
CA ARG A 4 -23.72 22.82 -1.86
C ARG A 4 -23.71 21.55 -1.01
N PRO A 5 -24.33 20.45 -1.49
CA PRO A 5 -24.60 19.26 -0.69
C PRO A 5 -23.34 18.67 -0.04
N ASN A 6 -22.21 18.63 -0.75
CA ASN A 6 -20.94 18.09 -0.23
C ASN A 6 -20.34 18.96 0.89
N ILE A 7 -20.44 20.28 0.76
CA ILE A 7 -19.98 21.21 1.80
C ILE A 7 -20.90 21.14 3.03
N ASP A 8 -22.21 21.05 2.81
CA ASP A 8 -23.18 20.95 3.89
C ASP A 8 -23.04 19.61 4.63
N GLN A 9 -22.72 18.53 3.91
CA GLN A 9 -22.35 17.25 4.52
C GLN A 9 -21.06 17.36 5.34
N LEU A 10 -20.00 17.92 4.77
CA LEU A 10 -18.72 18.07 5.47
C LEU A 10 -18.86 18.91 6.75
N LYS A 11 -19.67 19.97 6.72
CA LYS A 11 -20.00 20.76 7.92
C LYS A 11 -20.70 19.94 9.00
N ARG A 12 -21.61 19.04 8.61
CA ARG A 12 -22.31 18.14 9.54
C ARG A 12 -21.34 17.13 10.16
N GLU A 13 -20.48 16.52 9.34
CA GLU A 13 -19.48 15.53 9.79
C GLU A 13 -18.41 16.16 10.69
N CYS A 14 -17.89 17.32 10.29
CA CYS A 14 -16.92 18.08 11.07
C CYS A 14 -17.53 18.72 12.34
N GLY A 15 -18.85 18.97 12.36
CA GLY A 15 -19.53 19.69 13.44
C GLY A 15 -19.24 21.20 13.47
N SER A 16 -18.72 21.77 12.36
CA SER A 16 -18.37 23.19 12.25
C SER A 16 -18.99 23.82 11.02
N ASN A 17 -19.44 25.07 11.13
CA ASN A 17 -19.87 25.87 9.96
C ASN A 17 -18.70 26.59 9.27
N GLN A 18 -17.52 26.61 9.90
CA GLN A 18 -16.32 27.22 9.35
C GLN A 18 -15.63 26.26 8.39
N LEU A 19 -15.52 26.65 7.12
CA LEU A 19 -14.92 25.82 6.07
C LEU A 19 -13.47 25.42 6.37
N LYS A 20 -12.72 26.29 7.06
CA LYS A 20 -11.35 25.98 7.47
C LYS A 20 -11.30 24.73 8.37
N HIS A 21 -12.13 24.68 9.40
CA HIS A 21 -12.22 23.50 10.28
C HIS A 21 -12.70 22.27 9.52
N CYS A 22 -13.66 22.44 8.60
CA CYS A 22 -14.16 21.38 7.74
C CYS A 22 -13.06 20.75 6.87
N PHE A 23 -12.24 21.58 6.22
CA PHE A 23 -11.14 21.10 5.40
C PHE A 23 -10.02 20.47 6.22
N LYS A 24 -9.67 21.05 7.37
CA LYS A 24 -8.71 20.42 8.30
C LYS A 24 -9.20 19.05 8.76
N TYR A 25 -10.48 18.93 9.13
CA TYR A 25 -11.09 17.66 9.50
C TYR A 25 -10.95 16.62 8.38
N LEU A 26 -11.23 16.99 7.13
CA LEU A 26 -11.06 16.11 5.97
C LEU A 26 -9.61 15.64 5.82
N PHE A 27 -8.64 16.55 5.83
CA PHE A 27 -7.21 16.19 5.71
C PHE A 27 -6.74 15.28 6.83
N VAL A 28 -7.22 15.47 8.07
CA VAL A 28 -6.89 14.58 9.20
C VAL A 28 -7.49 13.19 8.99
N GLN A 29 -8.71 13.06 8.45
CA GLN A 29 -9.28 11.76 8.13
C GLN A 29 -8.48 11.06 7.03
N GLU A 30 -8.24 11.74 5.91
CA GLU A 30 -7.47 11.20 4.79
C GLU A 30 -6.03 10.83 5.18
N TRP A 31 -5.42 11.57 6.12
CA TRP A 31 -4.11 11.24 6.67
C TRP A 31 -4.13 9.92 7.45
N ASN A 32 -5.15 9.67 8.27
CA ASN A 32 -5.33 8.40 8.97
C ASN A 32 -5.64 7.24 8.01
N GLU A 33 -6.38 7.50 6.92
CA GLU A 33 -6.63 6.52 5.86
C GLU A 33 -5.32 6.10 5.16
N ASN A 34 -4.41 7.06 4.91
CA ASN A 34 -3.08 6.76 4.39
C ASN A 34 -2.28 5.87 5.34
N GLU A 35 -2.33 6.10 6.65
CA GLU A 35 -1.67 5.22 7.63
C GLU A 35 -2.19 3.79 7.57
N ALA A 36 -3.51 3.63 7.47
CA ALA A 36 -4.12 2.32 7.34
C ALA A 36 -3.69 1.62 6.05
N LEU A 37 -3.61 2.35 4.93
CA LEU A 37 -3.12 1.84 3.66
C LEU A 37 -1.64 1.41 3.75
N ILE A 38 -0.78 2.25 4.31
CA ILE A 38 0.65 1.97 4.50
C ILE A 38 0.83 0.68 5.31
N MET A 39 0.10 0.53 6.42
CA MET A 39 0.17 -0.67 7.27
C MET A 39 -0.27 -1.91 6.49
N TYR A 40 -1.38 -1.82 5.77
CA TYR A 40 -1.91 -2.94 4.97
C TYR A 40 -0.93 -3.38 3.87
N VAL A 41 -0.41 -2.44 3.08
CA VAL A 41 0.53 -2.73 1.99
C VAL A 41 1.86 -3.26 2.55
N SER A 42 2.36 -2.69 3.65
CA SER A 42 3.58 -3.18 4.32
C SER A 42 3.45 -4.64 4.74
N GLN A 43 2.30 -5.03 5.32
CA GLN A 43 2.04 -6.41 5.67
C GLN A 43 2.03 -7.32 4.44
N LYS A 44 1.40 -6.89 3.34
CA LYS A 44 1.40 -7.66 2.08
C LYS A 44 2.78 -7.83 1.48
N CYS A 45 3.65 -6.82 1.57
CA CYS A 45 5.05 -6.95 1.18
C CYS A 45 5.77 -8.02 2.01
N ALA A 46 5.66 -7.97 3.34
CA ALA A 46 6.30 -8.94 4.23
C ALA A 46 5.82 -10.39 3.98
N ASP A 47 4.51 -10.57 3.73
CA ASP A 47 3.92 -11.87 3.38
C ASP A 47 4.52 -12.40 2.07
N LEU A 48 4.65 -11.55 1.04
CA LEU A 48 5.23 -11.92 -0.25
C LEU A 48 6.72 -12.21 -0.15
N GLU A 49 7.50 -11.40 0.56
CA GLU A 49 8.92 -11.64 0.80
C GLU A 49 9.16 -13.00 1.45
N THR A 50 8.36 -13.34 2.46
CA THR A 50 8.42 -14.65 3.12
C THR A 50 8.10 -15.79 2.15
N LYS A 51 7.06 -15.62 1.33
CA LYS A 51 6.64 -16.63 0.34
C LYS A 51 7.70 -16.83 -0.74
N ILE A 52 8.28 -15.74 -1.24
CA ILE A 52 9.35 -15.72 -2.23
C ILE A 52 10.56 -16.45 -1.65
N GLY A 53 11.04 -16.08 -0.45
CA GLY A 53 12.19 -16.73 0.17
C GLY A 53 12.03 -18.25 0.30
N ARG A 54 10.87 -18.71 0.79
CA ARG A 54 10.58 -20.15 0.90
C ARG A 54 10.59 -20.87 -0.45
N ARG A 55 10.07 -20.24 -1.51
CA ARG A 55 10.07 -20.87 -2.84
C ARG A 55 11.47 -20.88 -3.45
N ASP A 56 12.31 -19.89 -3.15
CA ASP A 56 13.71 -19.89 -3.60
C ASP A 56 14.49 -21.07 -3.02
N GLU A 57 14.32 -21.35 -1.73
CA GLU A 57 14.91 -22.53 -1.07
C GLU A 57 14.45 -23.83 -1.74
N LEU A 58 13.14 -23.95 -2.00
CA LEU A 58 12.57 -25.14 -2.64
C LEU A 58 13.05 -25.32 -4.08
N ILE A 59 13.15 -24.24 -4.86
CA ILE A 59 13.70 -24.28 -6.22
C ILE A 59 15.16 -24.74 -6.18
N GLN A 60 15.96 -24.22 -5.25
CA GLN A 60 17.36 -24.62 -5.10
C GLN A 60 17.50 -26.10 -4.72
N GLU A 61 16.69 -26.58 -3.78
CA GLU A 61 16.65 -27.98 -3.39
C GLU A 61 16.28 -28.86 -4.59
N ALA A 62 15.22 -28.51 -5.31
CA ALA A 62 14.75 -29.25 -6.48
C ALA A 62 15.82 -29.32 -7.59
N GLN A 63 16.55 -28.23 -7.83
CA GLN A 63 17.65 -28.18 -8.81
C GLN A 63 18.85 -29.03 -8.39
N SER A 64 19.05 -29.27 -7.08
CA SER A 64 20.17 -30.05 -6.56
C SER A 64 20.07 -31.55 -6.86
N PHE A 65 18.86 -32.08 -7.09
CA PHE A 65 18.63 -33.51 -7.38
C PHE A 65 19.04 -33.94 -8.81
N GLY A 66 19.38 -32.99 -9.68
CA GLY A 66 19.86 -33.27 -11.05
C GLY A 66 18.78 -33.77 -12.02
N SER A 67 19.18 -34.09 -13.26
CA SER A 67 18.27 -34.39 -14.40
C SER A 67 17.60 -35.77 -14.36
N PHE A 68 17.50 -36.41 -13.19
CA PHE A 68 16.99 -37.79 -13.08
C PHE A 68 15.46 -37.88 -12.95
N HIS A 69 14.75 -36.74 -12.93
CA HIS A 69 13.30 -36.68 -12.89
C HIS A 69 12.75 -35.65 -13.90
N ASP A 70 12.45 -36.06 -15.14
CA ASP A 70 11.91 -35.17 -16.18
C ASP A 70 10.62 -34.44 -15.75
N VAL A 71 9.75 -35.09 -14.94
CA VAL A 71 8.53 -34.46 -14.41
C VAL A 71 8.83 -33.38 -13.35
N ALA A 72 10.01 -33.42 -12.72
CA ALA A 72 10.43 -32.39 -11.76
C ALA A 72 10.90 -31.11 -12.46
N THR A 73 11.42 -31.20 -13.69
CA THR A 73 11.94 -30.05 -14.45
C THR A 73 10.84 -29.07 -14.84
N ASP A 74 9.73 -29.55 -15.43
CA ASP A 74 8.59 -28.69 -15.81
C ASP A 74 7.96 -28.02 -14.57
N GLY A 75 7.92 -28.74 -13.45
CA GLY A 75 7.45 -28.21 -12.17
C GLY A 75 8.34 -27.08 -11.65
N VAL A 76 9.67 -27.24 -11.73
CA VAL A 76 10.64 -26.20 -11.35
C VAL A 76 10.52 -24.96 -12.24
N ASP A 77 10.38 -25.12 -13.55
CA ASP A 77 10.19 -23.99 -14.47
C ASP A 77 8.91 -23.22 -14.18
N CYS A 78 7.81 -23.92 -13.88
CA CYS A 78 6.56 -23.30 -13.45
C CYS A 78 6.72 -22.52 -12.14
N MET A 79 7.50 -23.05 -11.20
CA MET A 79 7.82 -22.36 -9.95
C MET A 79 8.65 -21.10 -10.18
N ILE A 80 9.67 -21.15 -11.05
CA ILE A 80 10.50 -19.99 -11.40
C ILE A 80 9.67 -18.90 -12.06
N GLN A 81 8.79 -19.24 -13.01
CA GLN A 81 7.92 -18.28 -13.67
C GLN A 81 6.94 -17.62 -12.69
N THR A 82 6.34 -18.41 -11.80
CA THR A 82 5.44 -17.88 -10.76
C THR A 82 6.18 -16.99 -9.77
N GLN A 83 7.39 -17.40 -9.39
CA GLN A 83 8.27 -16.63 -8.52
C GLN A 83 8.61 -15.27 -9.11
N GLN A 84 8.94 -15.22 -10.41
CA GLN A 84 9.25 -13.95 -11.07
C GLN A 84 8.05 -13.00 -11.03
N ARG A 85 6.85 -13.49 -11.32
CA ARG A 85 5.62 -12.69 -11.23
C ARG A 85 5.35 -12.17 -9.82
N GLU A 86 5.60 -12.99 -8.79
CA GLU A 86 5.44 -12.56 -7.40
C GLU A 86 6.47 -11.49 -7.00
N ARG A 87 7.70 -11.56 -7.51
CA ARG A 87 8.70 -10.49 -7.34
C ARG A 87 8.27 -9.19 -8.03
N ASP A 88 7.71 -9.28 -9.24
CA ASP A 88 7.21 -8.11 -9.96
C ASP A 88 6.03 -7.46 -9.19
N ILE A 89 5.14 -8.26 -8.61
CA ILE A 89 4.07 -7.77 -7.73
C ILE A 89 4.64 -7.11 -6.47
N LEU A 90 5.63 -7.71 -5.82
CA LEU A 90 6.29 -7.14 -4.65
C LEU A 90 6.91 -5.77 -4.99
N ALA A 91 7.63 -5.66 -6.11
CA ALA A 91 8.22 -4.40 -6.56
C ALA A 91 7.14 -3.32 -6.80
N ALA A 92 6.01 -3.69 -7.39
CA ALA A 92 4.89 -2.77 -7.58
C ALA A 92 4.28 -2.31 -6.24
N LEU A 93 4.12 -3.22 -5.26
CA LEU A 93 3.62 -2.87 -3.93
C LEU A 93 4.58 -1.97 -3.16
N ILE A 94 5.89 -2.15 -3.29
CA ILE A 94 6.88 -1.23 -2.74
C ILE A 94 6.71 0.16 -3.34
N GLY A 95 6.52 0.27 -4.67
CA GLY A 95 6.23 1.55 -5.31
C GLY A 95 4.95 2.22 -4.79
N VAL A 96 3.88 1.44 -4.56
CA VAL A 96 2.65 1.94 -3.92
C VAL A 96 2.92 2.43 -2.50
N LEU A 97 3.73 1.70 -1.73
CA LEU A 97 4.07 2.05 -0.36
C LEU A 97 4.85 3.37 -0.29
N ASP A 98 5.77 3.59 -1.22
CA ASP A 98 6.53 4.84 -1.30
C ASP A 98 5.62 6.02 -1.64
N LEU A 99 4.74 5.88 -2.63
CA LEU A 99 3.74 6.91 -2.96
C LEU A 99 2.79 7.20 -1.78
N ALA A 100 2.34 6.18 -1.06
CA ALA A 100 1.45 6.36 0.09
C ALA A 100 2.16 7.12 1.24
N ARG A 101 3.46 6.89 1.44
CA ARG A 101 4.29 7.62 2.42
C ARG A 101 4.50 9.07 2.01
N GLU A 102 4.75 9.33 0.73
CA GLU A 102 4.88 10.70 0.20
C GLU A 102 3.57 11.48 0.38
N GLU A 103 2.43 10.89 -0.01
CA GLU A 103 1.11 11.51 0.16
C GLU A 103 0.78 11.75 1.64
N ARG A 104 1.14 10.82 2.52
CA ARG A 104 0.99 11.02 3.98
C ARG A 104 1.78 12.22 4.47
N ALA A 105 3.04 12.34 4.06
CA ALA A 105 3.90 13.47 4.44
C ALA A 105 3.36 14.80 3.90
N GLU A 106 2.83 14.81 2.68
CA GLU A 106 2.15 15.96 2.10
C GLU A 106 0.90 16.36 2.92
N LYS A 107 0.04 15.40 3.27
CA LYS A 107 -1.15 15.64 4.11
C LYS A 107 -0.78 16.16 5.51
N GLU A 108 0.27 15.63 6.12
CA GLU A 108 0.79 16.12 7.41
C GLU A 108 1.21 17.60 7.34
N GLN A 109 1.89 18.01 6.26
CA GLN A 109 2.24 19.41 6.02
C GLN A 109 0.98 20.28 5.82
N HIS A 110 -0.02 19.80 5.08
CA HIS A 110 -1.27 20.52 4.88
C HIS A 110 -2.02 20.77 6.19
N VAL A 111 -2.11 19.76 7.07
CA VAL A 111 -2.70 19.92 8.41
C VAL A 111 -1.93 20.97 9.22
N GLY A 112 -0.60 20.90 9.24
CA GLY A 112 0.24 21.87 9.95
C GLY A 112 0.06 23.32 9.43
N LEU A 113 -0.09 23.52 8.12
CA LEU A 113 -0.37 24.84 7.53
C LEU A 113 -1.75 25.39 7.93
N MET A 114 -2.73 24.52 8.19
CA MET A 114 -4.04 24.93 8.65
C MET A 114 -4.03 25.33 10.13
N ASP A 115 -3.16 24.72 10.94
CA ASP A 115 -2.97 25.04 12.37
C ASP A 115 -2.28 26.39 12.58
N LEU A 116 -1.31 26.74 11.72
CA LEU A 116 -0.58 28.01 11.82
C LEU A 116 -1.42 29.24 11.42
N LYS A 117 -2.55 29.05 10.75
CA LYS A 117 -3.42 30.12 10.27
C LYS A 117 -4.59 30.41 11.22
N ASP A 118 -4.58 29.85 12.44
CA ASP A 118 -5.60 30.05 13.48
C ASP A 118 -5.38 31.37 14.25
#